data_AF-A0A8T3KQ50-F1
#
_entry.id   AF-A0A8T3KQ50-F1
#
_cell.length_a   1.000
_cell.length_b   1.000
_cell.length_c   1.000
_cell.angle_alpha   90.00
_cell.angle_beta   90.00
_cell.angle_gamma   90.00
#
_symmetry.space_group_name_H-M   'P 1'
#
loop_
_entity.id
_entity.type
_entity.pdbx_description
1 polymer ?
#
loop_
_entity_poly.entity_id
_entity_poly.type
_entity_poly.pdbx_seq_one_letter_code
_entity_poly.pdbx_strand_id
1 'polypeptide(L)' 'MGEFLLNRHRVLEAFLVKIGVKDSVLKDTEMIEHHISMETFRCIEVFNDFLEQNPDIVESFEKYRGQA' A
#
# COMPACT_ATOMS: atom_id res chain seq x y z
N MET A 1 -3.85 -21.39 -2.96
CA MET A 1 -4.71 -20.36 -2.33
C MET A 1 -3.99 -19.58 -1.24
N GLY A 2 -3.24 -20.22 -0.33
CA GLY A 2 -2.49 -19.49 0.72
C GLY A 2 -1.47 -18.48 0.17
N GLU A 3 -0.67 -18.85 -0.84
CA GLU A 3 0.32 -17.94 -1.45
C GLU A 3 -0.30 -16.69 -2.07
N PHE A 4 -1.51 -16.83 -2.63
CA PHE A 4 -2.21 -15.72 -3.26
C PHE A 4 -2.70 -14.69 -2.24
N LEU A 5 -3.29 -15.15 -1.13
CA LEU A 5 -3.68 -14.29 -0.02
C LEU A 5 -2.45 -13.63 0.62
N LEU A 6 -1.38 -14.40 0.83
CA LEU A 6 -0.13 -13.85 1.37
C LEU A 6 0.47 -12.76 0.47
N ASN A 7 0.42 -12.94 -0.85
CA ASN A 7 0.88 -11.91 -1.79
C ASN A 7 0.01 -10.65 -1.70
N ARG A 8 -1.32 -10.81 -1.65
CA ARG A 8 -2.25 -9.69 -1.53
C ARG A 8 -2.01 -8.88 -0.26
N HIS A 9 -1.83 -9.58 0.86
CA HIS A 9 -1.51 -8.97 2.14
C HIS A 9 -0.26 -8.09 2.04
N ARG A 10 0.85 -8.64 1.52
CA ARG A 10 2.12 -7.92 1.41
C ARG A 10 2.05 -6.67 0.52
N VAL A 11 1.36 -6.76 -0.61
CA VAL A 11 1.20 -5.62 -1.53
C VAL A 11 0.38 -4.51 -0.88
N LEU A 12 -0.70 -4.87 -0.17
CA LEU A 12 -1.53 -3.89 0.53
C LEU A 12 -0.82 -3.29 1.74
N GLU A 13 -0.10 -4.10 2.51
CA GLU A 13 0.73 -3.65 3.62
C GLU A 13 1.79 -2.64 3.14
N ALA A 14 2.53 -2.98 2.07
CA ALA A 14 3.52 -2.10 1.48
C ALA A 14 2.91 -0.77 1.00
N PHE A 15 1.71 -0.82 0.42
CA PHE A 15 0.99 0.38 0.01
C PHE A 15 0.63 1.27 1.19
N LEU A 16 0.03 0.70 2.24
CA LEU A 16 -0.35 1.46 3.45
C LEU A 16 0.86 2.09 4.12
N VAL A 17 1.99 1.38 4.19
CA VAL A 17 3.25 1.92 4.71
C VAL A 17 3.79 3.05 3.83
N LYS A 18 3.74 2.92 2.50
CA LYS A 18 4.23 3.94 1.56
C LYS A 18 3.41 5.24 1.59
N ILE A 19 2.11 5.17 1.88
CA ILE A 19 1.27 6.35 2.15
C ILE A 19 1.33 6.80 3.62
N GLY A 20 2.17 6.13 4.42
CA GLY A 20 2.59 6.52 5.76
C GLY A 20 1.65 6.13 6.89
N VAL A 21 0.78 5.13 6.72
CA VAL A 21 0.04 4.52 7.84
C VAL A 21 1.04 3.83 8.77
N LYS A 22 0.88 4.00 10.09
CA LYS A 22 1.82 3.46 11.09
C LYS A 22 1.15 2.48 12.05
N ASP A 23 0.11 2.92 12.75
CA ASP A 23 -0.43 2.16 13.89
C ASP A 23 -1.45 1.09 13.47
N SER A 24 -2.15 1.29 12.36
CA SER A 24 -3.25 0.43 11.92
C SER A 24 -2.92 -0.47 10.74
N VAL A 25 -1.66 -0.51 10.28
CA VAL A 25 -1.24 -1.20 9.04
C VAL A 25 -1.76 -2.63 8.97
N LEU A 26 -1.53 -3.46 9.99
CA LEU A 26 -1.94 -4.86 10.00
C LEU A 26 -3.46 -5.00 9.91
N LYS A 27 -4.19 -4.28 10.78
CA LYS A 27 -5.65 -4.35 10.87
C LYS A 27 -6.30 -3.85 9.58
N ASP A 28 -5.83 -2.74 9.03
CA ASP A 28 -6.40 -2.15 7.82
C ASP A 28 -6.08 -3.03 6.60
N THR A 29 -4.90 -3.65 6.55
CA THR A 29 -4.55 -4.62 5.50
C THR A 29 -5.53 -5.78 5.48
N GLU A 30 -5.77 -6.43 6.63
CA GLU A 30 -6.72 -7.55 6.75
C GLU A 30 -8.14 -7.15 6.35
N MET A 31 -8.58 -5.95 6.77
CA MET A 31 -9.89 -5.42 6.41
C MET A 31 -10.00 -5.12 4.92
N ILE A 32 -8.97 -4.55 4.29
CA ILE A 32 -9.01 -4.15 2.88
C ILE A 32 -8.87 -5.36 1.94
N GLU A 33 -8.04 -6.36 2.30
CA GLU A 33 -7.68 -7.49 1.46
C GLU A 33 -8.90 -8.22 0.86
N HIS A 34 -9.98 -8.35 1.64
CA HIS A 34 -11.19 -9.06 1.25
C HIS A 34 -12.26 -8.19 0.58
N HIS A 35 -12.12 -6.85 0.63
CA HIS A 35 -13.16 -5.93 0.16
C HIS A 35 -12.83 -5.24 -1.17
N ILE A 36 -11.60 -5.37 -1.67
CA ILE A 36 -11.20 -4.76 -2.94
C ILE A 36 -11.22 -5.75 -4.11
N SER A 37 -11.58 -5.24 -5.28
CA SER A 37 -11.56 -6.01 -6.53
C SER A 37 -10.14 -6.39 -6.94
N MET A 38 -10.02 -7.36 -7.86
CA MET A 38 -8.72 -7.69 -8.47
C MET A 38 -8.15 -6.56 -9.30
N GLU A 39 -9.01 -5.71 -9.87
CA GLU A 39 -8.60 -4.52 -10.62
C GLU A 39 -7.95 -3.50 -9.69
N THR A 40 -8.60 -3.15 -8.59
CA THR A 40 -8.05 -2.23 -7.58
C THR A 40 -6.73 -2.75 -7.02
N PHE A 41 -6.66 -4.06 -6.72
CA PHE A 41 -5.44 -4.70 -6.26
C PHE A 41 -4.27 -4.53 -7.24
N ARG A 42 -4.49 -4.78 -8.53
CA ARG A 42 -3.45 -4.62 -9.57
C ARG A 42 -3.01 -3.17 -9.72
N CYS A 43 -3.93 -2.21 -9.62
CA CYS A 43 -3.56 -0.79 -9.64
C CYS A 43 -2.66 -0.43 -8.45
N ILE A 44 -2.95 -0.97 -7.26
CA ILE A 44 -2.10 -0.78 -6.06
C ILE A 44 -0.73 -1.41 -6.25
N GLU A 45 -0.67 -2.61 -6.82
CA GLU A 45 0.60 -3.30 -7.15
C GLU A 45 1.47 -2.44 -8.08
N VAL A 46 0.92 -1.98 -9.21
CA VAL A 46 1.62 -1.10 -10.15
C VAL A 46 2.02 0.23 -9.50
N PHE A 47 1.17 0.78 -8.63
CA PHE A 47 1.47 2.03 -7.92
C PHE A 47 2.61 1.85 -6.91
N ASN A 48 2.66 0.72 -6.21
CA ASN A 48 3.77 0.38 -5.33
C ASN A 48 5.09 0.31 -6.09
N ASP A 49 5.10 -0.32 -7.26
CA ASP A 49 6.29 -0.41 -8.13
C ASP A 49 6.71 0.97 -8.64
N PHE A 50 5.74 1.83 -8.96
CA PHE A 50 6.00 3.22 -9.34
C PHE A 50 6.66 4.00 -8.19
N LEU A 51 6.14 3.90 -6.96
CA LEU A 51 6.71 4.58 -5.80
C LEU A 51 8.11 4.08 -5.46
N GLU A 52 8.40 2.79 -5.66
CA GLU A 52 9.75 2.23 -5.46
C GLU A 52 10.77 2.77 -6.46
N GLN A 53 10.33 3.03 -7.70
CA GLN A 53 11.17 3.62 -8.74
C GLN A 53 11.32 5.15 -8.60
N ASN A 54 10.46 5.79 -7.81
CA ASN A 54 10.41 7.25 -7.65
C ASN A 54 10.39 7.64 -6.16
N PRO A 55 11.49 7.41 -5.42
CA PRO A 55 11.55 7.68 -3.98
C PRO A 55 11.38 9.18 -3.63
N ASP A 56 11.72 10.07 -4.56
CA ASP A 56 11.51 11.52 -4.44
C ASP A 56 10.02 11.90 -4.31
N ILE A 57 9.12 11.13 -4.93
CA ILE A 57 7.68 11.32 -4.81
C ILE A 57 7.21 10.91 -3.41
N VAL A 58 7.72 9.81 -2.87
CA VAL A 58 7.42 9.37 -1.50
C VAL A 58 7.88 10.42 -0.49
N GLU A 59 9.10 10.94 -0.63
CA GLU A 59 9.60 12.03 0.21
C GLU A 59 8.76 13.31 0.08
N SER A 60 8.36 13.67 -1.13
CA SER A 60 7.53 14.85 -1.39
C SER A 60 6.15 14.72 -0.76
N PHE A 61 5.55 13.52 -0.84
CA PHE A 61 4.29 13.21 -0.20
C PHE A 61 4.39 13.28 1.33
N GLU A 62 5.42 12.69 1.93
CA GLU A 62 5.66 12.77 3.38
C GLU A 62 5.85 14.22 3.85
N LYS A 63 6.60 15.04 3.10
CA LYS A 63 6.76 16.47 3.39
C LYS A 63 5.45 17.23 3.32
N TYR A 64 4.60 16.95 2.32
CA TYR A 64 3.29 17.57 2.19
C TYR A 64 2.38 17.19 3.36
N ARG A 65 2.38 15.91 3.75
CA ARG A 65 1.56 15.42 4.86
C ARG A 65 1.98 16.02 6.20
N GLY A 66 3.28 16.21 6.44
CA GLY A 66 3.78 16.85 7.67
C GLY A 66 3.49 18.35 7.76
N GLN A 67 2.95 18.97 6.70
CA GLN A 67 2.46 20.36 6.70
C GLN A 67 0.96 20.45 7.05
N ALA A 68 0.25 19.32 7.11
CA ALA A 68 -1.18 19.23 7.38
C ALA A 68 -1.49 18.94 8.86
#